data_AF-A0A3D2Y1Y6-F1
#
_entry.id   AF-A0A3D2Y1Y6-F1
#
_cell.length_a   1.000
_cell.length_b   1.000
_cell.length_c   1.000
_cell.angle_alpha   90.00
_cell.angle_beta   90.00
_cell.angle_gamma   90.00
#
_symmetry.space_group_name_H-M   'P 1'
#
loop_
_entity.id
_entity.type
_entity.pdbx_description
1 polymer ?
#
loop_
_entity_poly.entity_id
_entity_poly.type
_entity_poly.pdbx_seq_one_letter_code
_entity_poly.pdbx_strand_id
1 'polypeptide(L)'
;FVKDGQIVLNISPSACVNFYLDKDGLSFQARFSGQPRSLSMPCEAVLAIYARENGAGTVFAPEGMPADEPEADDSAPVLEEAKTDAEVPPQTPPKPRGKPNLKVIK
;
A
#
# COMPACT_ATOMS: atom_id res chain seq x y z
N PHE A 1 3.29 -15.09 9.91
CA PHE A 1 3.02 -14.12 8.81
C PHE A 1 1.80 -13.27 9.13
N VAL A 2 0.72 -13.87 9.63
CA VAL A 2 -0.42 -13.13 10.18
C VAL A 2 -0.06 -12.55 11.54
N LYS A 3 -0.44 -11.30 11.80
CA LYS A 3 -0.39 -10.60 13.09
C LYS A 3 -1.74 -9.90 13.29
N ASP A 4 -2.35 -10.08 14.45
CA ASP A 4 -3.65 -9.45 14.78
C ASP A 4 -4.74 -9.68 13.73
N GLY A 5 -4.77 -10.89 13.14
CA GLY A 5 -5.72 -11.26 12.10
C GLY A 5 -5.42 -10.70 10.70
N GLN A 6 -4.33 -9.94 10.54
CA GLN A 6 -3.97 -9.27 9.29
C GLN A 6 -2.63 -9.78 8.74
N ILE A 7 -2.45 -9.63 7.44
CA ILE A 7 -1.19 -9.97 6.76
C ILE A 7 -0.86 -8.93 5.70
N VAL A 8 0.38 -8.46 5.72
CA VAL A 8 0.93 -7.60 4.67
C VAL A 8 1.59 -8.48 3.61
N LEU A 9 1.18 -8.31 2.36
CA LEU A 9 1.65 -9.08 1.23
C LEU A 9 2.35 -8.16 0.24
N ASN A 10 3.60 -8.48 -0.12
CA ASN A 10 4.28 -7.80 -1.22
C ASN A 10 3.81 -8.40 -2.55
N ILE A 11 3.20 -7.58 -3.40
CA ILE A 11 2.71 -7.97 -4.73
C ILE A 11 3.59 -7.44 -5.88
N SER A 12 4.82 -7.01 -5.59
CA SER A 12 5.76 -6.59 -6.64
C SER A 12 6.02 -7.75 -7.62
N PRO A 13 6.32 -7.47 -8.90
CA PRO A 13 6.62 -8.53 -9.89
C PRO A 13 7.79 -9.44 -9.50
N SER A 14 8.69 -8.96 -8.62
CA SER A 14 9.80 -9.73 -8.07
C SER A 14 9.42 -10.66 -6.92
N ALA A 15 8.29 -10.43 -6.25
CA ALA A 15 7.84 -11.18 -5.08
C ALA A 15 6.78 -12.24 -5.42
N CYS A 16 6.06 -12.06 -6.52
CA CYS A 16 4.93 -12.89 -6.90
C CYS A 16 4.99 -13.33 -8.37
N VAL A 17 4.42 -14.50 -8.66
CA VAL A 17 4.23 -15.02 -10.01
C VAL A 17 2.77 -15.45 -10.19
N ASN A 18 2.32 -15.54 -11.44
CA ASN A 18 0.94 -15.90 -11.79
C ASN A 18 -0.09 -15.02 -11.07
N PHE A 19 0.16 -13.70 -11.03
CA PHE A 19 -0.74 -12.75 -10.43
C PHE A 19 -2.01 -12.61 -11.28
N TYR A 20 -3.15 -12.78 -10.63
CA TYR A 20 -4.47 -12.63 -11.21
C TYR A 20 -5.31 -11.75 -10.30
N LEU A 21 -5.99 -10.78 -10.91
CA LEU A 21 -6.88 -9.85 -10.24
C LEU A 21 -8.16 -9.76 -11.05
N ASP A 22 -9.28 -10.03 -10.40
CA ASP A 22 -10.62 -9.88 -10.93
C ASP A 22 -11.46 -9.06 -9.95
N LYS A 23 -12.70 -8.77 -10.31
CA LYS A 23 -13.65 -8.03 -9.47
C LYS A 23 -13.92 -8.72 -8.15
N ASP A 24 -14.05 -10.05 -8.19
CA ASP A 24 -14.49 -10.83 -7.02
C ASP A 24 -13.31 -11.30 -6.15
N GLY A 25 -12.08 -11.29 -6.69
CA GLY A 25 -10.93 -11.75 -5.93
C GLY A 25 -9.60 -11.62 -6.66
N LEU A 26 -8.55 -11.93 -5.91
CA LEU A 26 -7.18 -11.94 -6.40
C LEU A 26 -6.47 -13.24 -6.00
N SER A 27 -5.55 -13.69 -6.84
CA SER A 27 -4.74 -14.87 -6.58
C SER A 27 -3.33 -14.72 -7.15
N PHE A 28 -2.36 -15.33 -6.49
CA PHE A 28 -0.96 -15.33 -6.93
C PHE A 28 -0.16 -16.40 -6.20
N GLN A 29 1.05 -16.67 -6.68
CA GLN A 29 2.01 -17.53 -5.99
C GLN A 29 3.16 -16.69 -5.46
N ALA A 30 3.55 -16.93 -4.21
CA ALA A 30 4.66 -16.25 -3.55
C ALA A 30 5.45 -17.22 -2.65
N ARG A 31 6.58 -16.77 -2.12
CA ARG A 31 7.42 -17.58 -1.24
C ARG A 31 7.36 -17.08 0.20
N PHE A 32 7.09 -17.99 1.12
CA PHE A 32 7.04 -17.75 2.56
C PHE A 32 8.15 -18.53 3.22
N SER A 33 9.16 -17.83 3.77
CA SER A 33 10.39 -18.45 4.28
C SER A 33 11.03 -19.41 3.26
N GLY A 34 11.05 -19.00 1.99
CA GLY A 34 11.60 -19.79 0.90
C GLY A 34 10.70 -20.94 0.41
N GLN A 35 9.54 -21.21 1.02
CA GLN A 35 8.60 -22.23 0.55
C GLN A 35 7.55 -21.63 -0.38
N PRO A 36 7.32 -22.18 -1.59
CA PRO A 36 6.28 -21.68 -2.49
C PRO A 36 4.89 -21.93 -1.91
N ARG A 37 4.01 -20.92 -2.01
CA ARG A 37 2.61 -20.97 -1.60
C ARG A 37 1.74 -20.33 -2.66
N SER A 38 0.59 -20.95 -2.93
CA SER A 38 -0.47 -20.32 -3.71
C SER A 38 -1.45 -19.63 -2.77
N LEU A 39 -1.83 -18.40 -3.11
CA LEU A 39 -2.74 -17.55 -2.35
C LEU A 39 -3.94 -17.22 -3.22
N SER A 40 -5.13 -17.23 -2.61
CA SER A 40 -6.37 -16.77 -3.22
C SER A 40 -7.21 -16.12 -2.12
N MET A 41 -7.75 -14.94 -2.39
CA MET A 41 -8.55 -14.17 -1.44
C MET A 41 -9.61 -13.32 -2.17
N PRO A 42 -10.78 -13.11 -1.57
CA PRO A 42 -11.78 -12.19 -2.11
C PRO A 42 -11.29 -10.74 -1.99
N CYS A 43 -11.78 -9.86 -2.87
CA CYS A 43 -11.43 -8.43 -2.83
C CYS A 43 -11.83 -7.76 -1.50
N GLU A 44 -12.93 -8.22 -0.89
CA GLU A 44 -13.42 -7.75 0.42
C GLU A 44 -12.41 -7.95 1.56
N ALA A 45 -11.46 -8.88 1.42
CA ALA A 45 -10.43 -9.12 2.42
C ALA A 45 -9.24 -8.13 2.32
N VAL A 46 -9.20 -7.28 1.29
CA VAL A 46 -8.13 -6.32 1.05
C VAL A 46 -8.46 -5.00 1.74
N LEU A 47 -7.73 -4.70 2.81
CA LEU A 47 -7.98 -3.49 3.61
C LEU A 47 -7.34 -2.23 3.02
N ALA A 48 -6.17 -2.36 2.41
CA ALA A 48 -5.41 -1.23 1.87
C ALA A 48 -4.40 -1.69 0.81
N ILE A 49 -3.98 -0.76 -0.04
CA ILE A 49 -2.84 -0.92 -0.94
C ILE A 49 -1.93 0.29 -0.82
N TYR A 50 -0.63 0.04 -0.68
CA TYR A 50 0.35 1.10 -0.51
C TYR A 50 1.72 0.71 -1.06
N ALA A 51 2.48 1.71 -1.47
CA ALA A 51 3.87 1.58 -1.85
C ALA A 51 4.74 1.50 -0.59
N ARG A 52 5.56 0.46 -0.49
CA ARG A 52 6.48 0.26 0.64
C ARG A 52 7.48 1.41 0.83
N GLU A 53 7.88 2.08 -0.24
CA GLU A 53 8.99 3.04 -0.22
C GLU A 53 8.65 4.38 0.43
N ASN A 54 7.41 4.83 0.29
CA ASN A 54 6.96 6.14 0.74
C ASN A 54 5.57 6.13 1.41
N GLY A 55 4.96 4.95 1.57
CA GLY A 55 3.64 4.80 2.16
C GLY A 55 2.49 5.28 1.28
N ALA A 56 2.76 5.75 0.06
CA ALA A 56 1.73 6.28 -0.84
C ALA A 56 0.74 5.17 -1.22
N GLY A 57 -0.55 5.40 -1.04
CA GLY A 57 -1.55 4.37 -1.18
C GLY A 57 -2.96 4.84 -0.84
N THR A 58 -3.87 3.88 -0.72
CA THR A 58 -5.23 4.11 -0.27
C THR A 58 -5.69 2.98 0.64
N VAL A 59 -6.55 3.33 1.60
CA VAL A 59 -7.28 2.39 2.43
C VAL A 59 -8.67 2.23 1.81
N PHE A 60 -9.10 0.98 1.64
CA PHE A 60 -10.43 0.71 1.11
C PHE A 60 -11.47 0.91 2.21
N ALA A 61 -12.52 1.69 1.90
CA ALA A 61 -13.66 1.83 2.79
C ALA A 61 -14.53 0.56 2.75
N PRO A 62 -15.15 0.16 3.88
CA PRO A 62 -16.11 -0.93 3.87
C PRO A 62 -17.30 -0.61 2.94
N GLU A 63 -17.79 -1.62 2.24
CA GLU A 63 -18.89 -1.45 1.28
C GLU A 63 -20.14 -0.83 1.95
N GLY A 64 -20.67 0.24 1.36
CA GLY A 64 -21.84 0.96 1.85
C GLY A 64 -21.55 2.32 2.51
N MET A 65 -20.28 2.70 2.68
CA MET A 65 -19.92 4.10 2.96
C MET A 65 -19.70 4.86 1.64
N PRO A 66 -20.15 6.13 1.53
CA PRO A 66 -19.78 6.95 0.39
C PRO A 66 -18.26 7.04 0.34
N ALA A 67 -17.67 6.67 -0.79
CA ALA A 67 -16.29 7.00 -1.08
C ALA A 67 -16.26 8.52 -1.32
N ASP A 68 -16.10 9.29 -0.25
CA ASP A 68 -15.67 10.68 -0.38
C ASP A 68 -14.36 10.64 -1.18
N GLU A 69 -14.34 11.35 -2.31
CA GLU A 69 -13.15 11.50 -3.13
C GLU A 69 -12.00 11.97 -2.23
N PRO A 70 -10.84 11.30 -2.24
CA PRO A 70 -9.78 11.69 -1.32
C PRO A 70 -9.28 13.08 -1.72
N GLU A 71 -9.69 14.11 -0.98
CA GLU A 71 -8.82 15.25 -0.75
C GLU A 71 -7.54 14.66 -0.15
N ALA A 72 -6.42 14.86 -0.86
CA ALA A 72 -5.13 14.35 -0.46
C ALA A 72 -4.68 15.01 0.85
N ASP A 73 -5.18 14.51 1.98
CA ASP A 73 -4.70 14.83 3.30
C ASP A 73 -3.61 13.81 3.66
N ASP A 74 -2.41 14.34 3.85
CA ASP A 74 -1.11 13.66 4.04
C ASP A 74 -1.05 13.00 5.44
N SER A 75 -2.07 12.21 5.79
CA SER A 75 -2.21 11.54 7.09
C SER A 75 -2.44 10.05 6.87
N ALA A 76 -1.41 9.34 6.41
CA ALA A 76 -1.40 7.89 6.45
C ALA A 76 -1.49 7.40 7.91
N PRO A 77 -2.39 6.46 8.25
CA PRO A 77 -2.37 5.84 9.57
C PRO A 77 -1.10 5.01 9.69
N VAL A 78 -0.29 5.32 10.70
CA VAL A 78 0.90 4.55 11.08
C VAL A 78 0.43 3.19 11.60
N LEU A 79 0.38 2.18 10.74
CA LEU A 79 0.37 0.79 11.19
C LEU A 79 1.76 0.53 11.76
N GLU A 80 1.86 0.37 13.08
CA GLU A 80 3.11 0.20 13.82
C GLU A 80 3.93 -0.97 13.24
N GLU A 81 4.97 -0.62 12.48
CA GLU A 81 6.07 -1.52 12.20
C GLU A 81 6.84 -1.77 13.49
N ALA A 82 6.91 -3.04 13.88
CA ALA A 82 7.73 -3.51 14.99
C ALA A 82 9.19 -3.06 14.79
N LYS A 83 9.64 -2.13 15.65
CA LYS A 83 11.01 -1.61 15.76
C LYS A 83 12.04 -2.75 15.91
N THR A 84 13.02 -2.79 15.01
CA THR A 84 14.37 -3.25 15.33
C THR A 84 15.33 -2.07 15.15
N ASP A 85 16.01 -1.79 16.26
CA ASP A 85 17.08 -0.85 16.57
C ASP A 85 18.16 -0.65 15.48
N ALA A 86 18.44 0.62 15.12
CA ALA A 86 19.77 1.14 14.80
C ALA A 86 19.74 2.67 14.56
N GLU A 87 20.60 3.37 15.29
CA GLU A 87 20.74 4.81 15.49
C GLU A 87 21.62 5.49 14.41
N VAL A 88 21.12 6.53 13.71
CA VAL A 88 21.92 7.61 13.03
C VAL A 88 21.03 8.88 12.82
N PRO A 89 21.49 10.12 13.13
CA PRO A 89 20.64 11.33 13.21
C PRO A 89 20.27 11.98 11.84
N PRO A 90 19.22 12.85 11.77
CA PRO A 90 18.71 13.36 10.50
C PRO A 90 19.45 14.62 10.01
N GLN A 91 19.82 14.64 8.73
CA GLN A 91 20.13 15.87 7.98
C GLN A 91 19.02 16.12 6.95
N THR A 92 18.26 17.20 7.12
CA THR A 92 17.19 17.64 6.20
C THR A 92 17.73 18.58 5.12
N PRO A 93 17.44 18.35 3.82
CA PRO A 93 17.50 19.39 2.80
C PRO A 93 16.11 20.05 2.54
N PRO A 94 16.05 21.34 2.14
CA PRO A 94 14.82 22.13 2.10
C PRO A 94 13.98 21.93 0.82
N LYS A 95 12.65 22.02 0.96
CA LYS A 95 11.63 21.87 -0.10
C LYS A 95 11.49 23.16 -0.93
N PRO A 96 11.56 23.12 -2.28
CA PRO A 96 11.29 24.31 -3.09
C PRO A 96 9.79 24.63 -3.12
N ARG A 97 9.44 25.88 -2.82
CA ARG A 97 8.07 26.43 -2.94
C ARG A 97 7.90 27.04 -4.33
N GLY A 98 6.90 26.56 -5.08
CA GLY A 98 6.42 27.21 -6.30
C GLY A 98 5.16 26.53 -6.80
N LYS A 99 4.01 27.23 -6.77
CA LYS A 99 2.74 26.71 -7.29
C LYS A 99 2.75 26.76 -8.83
N PRO A 100 2.43 25.68 -9.55
CA PRO A 100 2.33 25.73 -11.02
C PRO A 100 1.07 26.48 -11.45
N ASN A 101 1.15 27.22 -12.56
CA ASN A 101 0.02 27.92 -13.17
C ASN A 101 -0.12 27.46 -14.62
N LEU A 102 -1.31 27.03 -15.04
CA LEU A 102 -1.62 26.60 -16.41
C LEU A 102 -2.63 27.55 -17.03
N LYS A 103 -2.39 27.99 -18.26
CA LYS A 103 -3.36 28.76 -19.08
C LYS A 103 -3.86 27.88 -20.22
N VAL A 104 -5.18 27.81 -20.38
CA VAL A 104 -5.83 27.19 -21.53
C VAL A 104 -5.86 28.20 -22.68
N ILE A 105 -5.38 27.79 -23.85
CA ILE A 105 -5.52 28.53 -25.12
C ILE A 105 -6.75 28.01 -25.86
N LYS A 106 -7.49 28.91 -26.51
CA LYS A 106 -8.70 28.60 -27.29
C LYS A 106 -8.38 28.59 -28.78
#